data_AF-A0A2S1LM36-F1
#
_entry.id   AF-A0A2S1LM36-F1
#
_cell.length_a   1.000
_cell.length_b   1.000
_cell.length_c   1.000
_cell.angle_alpha   90.00
_cell.angle_beta   90.00
_cell.angle_gamma   90.00
#
_symmetry.space_group_name_H-M   'P 1'
#
loop_
_entity.id
_entity.type
_entity.pdbx_description
1 polymer ?
#
loop_
_entity_poly.entity_id
_entity_poly.type
_entity_poly.pdbx_seq_one_letter_code
_entity_poly.pdbx_strand_id
1 'polypeptide(L)'
;MCASNEHTWQNITDGQTCVHYGTPGMPTPDIVQLVFKFCNEGGGSSNGGSASGSSGSSSGGNSGSSGNPGQGGGPPKPTDPNAPITPGIEDGNGNPWTSPLPTIPPLRRFTLSLTPEQKSWWQNAPAALQQLFSNFLESDNFDKAAEFAREALDALMEGGDVDFTYKVIIDKSFKDNECLMGVFTQLGGAPTFQNYLRNFDSDFSVAHLKLSAKTLPAENQRNAITHQSNNYIVEIEFNLNKLNRPAFDIARTFMHEIIHAEILRKLLGAAGMPHVNFNNYNLQEWTNFMNNLSNNFPGLYDYYIRYEYNTTNSGVLDHQMMAQHYRNVIVQFLQEFRPGLSNEIYQMLAWVGLMGEGEISDSTGLPPNPTVAWQNIPQTERIQIINSIKNYINTNLPCQQ
;
A
#
# COMPACT_ATOMS: atom_id res chain seq x y z
N MET A 1 -39.99 7.13 -8.06
CA MET A 1 -41.24 6.45 -7.69
C MET A 1 -41.57 5.49 -8.82
N CYS A 2 -41.56 4.18 -8.58
CA CYS A 2 -41.95 3.22 -9.62
C CYS A 2 -43.23 2.53 -9.15
N ALA A 3 -44.32 2.75 -9.87
CA ALA A 3 -45.60 2.08 -9.64
C ALA A 3 -45.52 0.62 -10.11
N SER A 4 -46.16 -0.27 -9.36
CA SER A 4 -46.25 -1.68 -9.71
C SER A 4 -47.01 -1.86 -11.03
N ASN A 5 -46.41 -2.64 -11.96
CA ASN A 5 -47.05 -3.36 -13.08
C ASN A 5 -46.59 -3.03 -14.52
N GLU A 6 -45.44 -2.39 -14.75
CA GLU A 6 -44.90 -2.21 -16.11
C GLU A 6 -43.53 -2.87 -16.31
N HIS A 7 -43.47 -4.21 -16.42
CA HIS A 7 -42.33 -4.86 -17.08
C HIS A 7 -42.82 -6.08 -17.87
N THR A 8 -42.92 -5.93 -19.19
CA THR A 8 -42.72 -7.04 -20.14
C THR A 8 -41.28 -6.93 -20.66
N TRP A 9 -40.67 -8.08 -21.01
CA TRP A 9 -39.23 -8.27 -21.24
C TRP A 9 -38.60 -7.39 -22.34
N GLN A 10 -39.37 -6.58 -23.06
CA GLN A 10 -38.90 -5.85 -24.24
C GLN A 10 -38.21 -4.50 -23.94
N ASN A 11 -38.20 -4.02 -22.69
CA ASN A 11 -37.69 -2.67 -22.36
C ASN A 11 -36.51 -2.63 -21.36
N ILE A 12 -35.76 -3.73 -21.16
CA ILE A 12 -34.54 -3.70 -20.34
C ILE A 12 -33.33 -3.97 -21.26
N THR A 13 -32.68 -2.90 -21.70
CA THR A 13 -31.32 -2.96 -22.26
C THR A 13 -30.28 -2.93 -21.13
N ASP A 14 -29.15 -3.61 -21.33
CA ASP A 14 -28.06 -3.78 -20.36
C ASP A 14 -27.80 -2.55 -19.47
N GLY A 15 -27.86 -2.75 -18.15
CA GLY A 15 -27.29 -1.81 -17.17
C GLY A 15 -28.23 -1.13 -16.18
N GLN A 16 -29.53 -1.45 -16.09
CA GLN A 16 -30.40 -0.90 -15.03
C GLN A 16 -30.79 -1.94 -13.98
N THR A 17 -30.51 -1.64 -12.71
CA THR A 17 -31.02 -2.37 -11.52
C THR A 17 -32.09 -1.55 -10.81
N CYS A 18 -33.23 -2.17 -10.47
CA CYS A 18 -34.24 -1.58 -9.60
C CYS A 18 -33.76 -1.61 -8.14
N VAL A 19 -33.68 -0.44 -7.50
CA VAL A 19 -33.41 -0.31 -6.06
C VAL A 19 -34.74 -0.25 -5.32
N HIS A 20 -35.00 -1.21 -4.43
CA HIS A 20 -36.14 -1.14 -3.52
C HIS A 20 -35.80 -0.22 -2.35
N TYR A 21 -36.36 0.98 -2.33
CA TYR A 21 -36.34 1.81 -1.14
C TYR A 21 -37.39 1.26 -0.17
N GLY A 22 -36.97 0.96 1.06
CA GLY A 22 -37.84 0.47 2.12
C GLY A 22 -39.04 1.40 2.38
N THR A 23 -40.06 0.85 3.03
CA THR A 23 -41.31 1.55 3.33
C THR A 23 -41.05 2.83 4.15
N PRO A 24 -41.68 3.98 3.83
CA PRO A 24 -41.51 5.21 4.60
C PRO A 24 -41.84 5.00 6.08
N GLY A 25 -40.89 5.33 6.97
CA GLY A 25 -41.08 5.30 8.42
C GLY A 25 -40.40 4.16 9.19
N MET A 26 -39.62 3.29 8.54
CA MET A 26 -38.78 2.30 9.24
C MET A 26 -37.29 2.71 9.22
N PRO A 27 -36.55 2.48 10.32
CA PRO A 27 -35.11 2.76 10.36
C PRO A 27 -34.38 1.85 9.37
N THR A 28 -33.52 2.44 8.54
CA THR A 28 -32.62 1.70 7.65
C THR A 28 -31.52 1.03 8.48
N PRO A 29 -31.33 -0.29 8.39
CA PRO A 29 -30.14 -0.91 8.97
C PRO A 29 -28.89 -0.47 8.19
N ASP A 30 -27.74 -0.35 8.89
CA ASP A 30 -26.44 0.12 8.36
C ASP A 30 -25.84 -0.76 7.25
N ILE A 31 -26.55 -1.78 6.80
CA ILE A 31 -26.14 -2.69 5.72
C ILE A 31 -27.26 -2.69 4.67
N VAL A 32 -27.00 -2.08 3.52
CA VAL A 32 -27.85 -2.23 2.33
C VAL A 32 -27.67 -3.65 1.81
N GLN A 33 -28.58 -4.55 2.20
CA GLN A 33 -28.68 -5.86 1.54
C GLN A 33 -29.31 -5.67 0.15
N LEU A 34 -28.50 -5.84 -0.90
CA LEU A 34 -29.00 -6.01 -2.27
C LEU A 34 -29.66 -7.39 -2.38
N VAL A 35 -30.99 -7.42 -2.34
CA VAL A 35 -31.79 -8.63 -2.61
C VAL A 35 -32.11 -8.68 -4.10
N PHE A 36 -31.51 -9.61 -4.83
CA PHE A 36 -31.89 -9.91 -6.22
C PHE A 36 -33.07 -10.88 -6.19
N LYS A 37 -34.25 -10.44 -6.66
CA LYS A 37 -35.42 -11.31 -6.83
C LYS A 37 -35.53 -11.70 -8.29
N PHE A 38 -35.14 -12.93 -8.62
CA PHE A 38 -35.43 -13.51 -9.93
C PHE A 38 -36.79 -14.24 -9.85
N CYS A 39 -37.74 -13.82 -10.68
CA CYS A 39 -38.98 -14.57 -10.85
C CYS A 39 -38.71 -15.77 -11.76
N ASN A 40 -38.79 -16.99 -11.23
CA ASN A 40 -38.83 -18.18 -12.07
C ASN A 40 -40.23 -18.31 -12.69
N GLU A 41 -40.29 -18.37 -14.02
CA GLU A 41 -41.50 -18.77 -14.73
C GLU A 41 -41.79 -20.25 -14.43
N GLY A 42 -42.92 -20.52 -13.79
CA GLY A 42 -43.41 -21.88 -13.57
C GLY A 42 -43.77 -22.53 -14.90
N GLY A 43 -42.93 -23.44 -15.37
CA GLY A 43 -43.23 -24.32 -16.49
C GLY A 43 -44.19 -25.44 -16.06
N GLY A 44 -45.44 -25.37 -16.53
CA GLY A 44 -46.37 -26.49 -16.49
C GLY A 44 -46.12 -27.49 -17.63
N SER A 45 -46.30 -28.79 -17.37
CA SER A 45 -46.54 -29.84 -18.37
C SER A 45 -47.02 -31.11 -17.62
N SER A 46 -48.31 -31.44 -17.60
CA SER A 46 -49.12 -32.21 -18.57
C SER A 46 -49.06 -33.74 -18.38
N ASN A 47 -50.23 -34.32 -18.09
CA ASN A 47 -50.53 -35.75 -17.99
C ASN A 47 -50.38 -36.54 -19.31
N GLY A 48 -50.11 -37.84 -19.18
CA GLY A 48 -50.29 -38.93 -20.15
C GLY A 48 -49.26 -40.04 -19.88
N GLY A 49 -49.52 -41.34 -19.75
CA GLY A 49 -50.67 -42.17 -20.07
C GLY A 49 -50.18 -43.48 -20.73
N SER A 50 -50.24 -44.60 -19.97
CA SER A 50 -50.48 -45.99 -20.42
C SER A 50 -49.41 -46.86 -21.15
N ALA A 51 -49.07 -47.98 -20.46
CA ALA A 51 -49.27 -49.40 -20.83
C ALA A 51 -48.21 -50.27 -21.56
N SER A 52 -48.24 -51.56 -21.14
CA SER A 52 -47.63 -52.83 -21.66
C SER A 52 -46.18 -53.14 -21.23
N GLY A 53 -45.78 -54.34 -20.79
CA GLY A 53 -46.42 -55.64 -20.54
C GLY A 53 -45.42 -56.81 -20.74
N SER A 54 -45.36 -57.77 -19.80
CA SER A 54 -44.85 -59.18 -19.89
C SER A 54 -43.37 -59.43 -20.31
N SER A 55 -42.63 -60.48 -19.94
CA SER A 55 -42.87 -61.79 -19.29
C SER A 55 -41.53 -62.56 -19.13
N GLY A 56 -41.44 -63.52 -18.18
CA GLY A 56 -40.60 -64.74 -18.25
C GLY A 56 -39.33 -64.73 -17.37
N SER A 57 -39.27 -65.41 -16.22
CA SER A 57 -39.22 -66.87 -15.92
C SER A 57 -37.80 -67.46 -15.72
N SER A 58 -37.54 -67.92 -14.48
CA SER A 58 -36.85 -69.16 -14.05
C SER A 58 -35.33 -69.34 -14.32
N SER A 59 -34.48 -70.03 -13.53
CA SER A 59 -34.58 -70.80 -12.28
C SER A 59 -33.19 -71.34 -11.88
N GLY A 60 -32.96 -71.56 -10.58
CA GLY A 60 -31.95 -72.50 -10.01
C GLY A 60 -30.61 -71.89 -9.58
N GLY A 61 -30.00 -72.16 -8.42
CA GLY A 61 -30.34 -72.98 -7.26
C GLY A 61 -29.08 -73.16 -6.38
N ASN A 62 -29.23 -73.08 -5.05
CA ASN A 62 -28.50 -73.78 -3.96
C ASN A 62 -26.94 -73.67 -3.86
N SER A 63 -26.24 -73.56 -2.71
CA SER A 63 -26.50 -73.95 -1.31
C SER A 63 -25.45 -73.31 -0.34
N GLY A 64 -25.85 -73.04 0.92
CA GLY A 64 -25.05 -73.11 2.18
C GLY A 64 -23.87 -72.12 2.38
N SER A 65 -23.59 -71.51 3.54
CA SER A 65 -23.94 -71.81 4.94
C SER A 65 -23.56 -70.61 5.84
N SER A 66 -24.36 -70.38 6.90
CA SER A 66 -24.05 -69.83 8.25
C SER A 66 -23.16 -68.56 8.39
N GLY A 67 -23.52 -67.47 9.07
CA GLY A 67 -24.60 -67.16 10.02
C GLY A 67 -24.07 -66.19 11.08
N ASN A 68 -24.72 -65.03 11.30
CA ASN A 68 -25.09 -64.48 12.61
C ASN A 68 -25.87 -63.15 12.48
N PRO A 69 -26.70 -62.77 13.47
CA PRO A 69 -27.79 -61.81 13.28
C PRO A 69 -27.54 -60.42 13.90
N GLY A 70 -28.25 -59.43 13.35
CA GLY A 70 -28.93 -58.38 14.12
C GLY A 70 -28.12 -57.16 14.55
N GLN A 71 -28.45 -55.99 13.98
CA GLN A 71 -29.20 -54.94 14.70
C GLN A 71 -29.45 -53.75 13.77
N GLY A 72 -30.70 -53.29 13.74
CA GLY A 72 -31.19 -52.24 12.85
C GLY A 72 -30.71 -50.85 13.26
N GLY A 73 -30.33 -50.06 12.24
CA GLY A 73 -30.16 -48.62 12.38
C GLY A 73 -31.52 -47.95 12.52
N GLY A 74 -31.76 -47.36 13.70
CA GLY A 74 -32.91 -46.49 13.94
C GLY A 74 -32.80 -45.17 13.13
N PRO A 75 -33.89 -44.41 13.05
CA PRO A 75 -33.93 -43.14 12.32
C PRO A 75 -32.98 -42.10 12.95
N PRO A 76 -32.50 -41.12 12.15
CA PRO A 76 -31.59 -40.10 12.66
C PRO A 76 -32.24 -39.30 13.79
N LYS A 77 -31.44 -39.08 14.83
CA LYS A 77 -31.74 -38.32 16.06
C LYS A 77 -32.08 -36.86 15.70
N PRO A 78 -32.97 -36.17 16.44
CA PRO A 78 -33.31 -34.77 16.16
C PRO A 78 -32.10 -33.86 16.37
N THR A 79 -31.87 -32.97 15.42
CA THR A 79 -30.94 -31.85 15.52
C THR A 79 -31.31 -30.95 16.70
N ASP A 80 -30.29 -30.45 17.39
CA ASP A 80 -30.37 -29.49 18.50
C ASP A 80 -31.24 -28.27 18.10
N PRO A 81 -32.37 -28.01 18.81
CA PRO A 81 -33.24 -26.86 18.51
C PRO A 81 -32.60 -25.50 18.84
N ASN A 82 -31.40 -25.48 19.43
CA ASN A 82 -30.66 -24.27 19.77
C ASN A 82 -29.38 -24.06 18.95
N ALA A 83 -29.14 -24.86 17.91
CA ALA A 83 -28.07 -24.55 16.97
C ALA A 83 -28.43 -23.23 16.24
N PRO A 84 -27.56 -22.19 16.26
CA PRO A 84 -27.83 -20.96 15.55
C PRO A 84 -27.94 -21.27 14.07
N ILE A 85 -29.16 -21.13 13.55
CA ILE A 85 -29.44 -21.22 12.11
C ILE A 85 -28.83 -19.97 11.50
N THR A 86 -27.63 -20.07 10.93
CA THR A 86 -27.19 -19.10 9.94
C THR A 86 -28.18 -19.21 8.78
N PRO A 87 -28.94 -18.14 8.42
CA PRO A 87 -29.85 -18.21 7.30
C PRO A 87 -29.01 -18.41 6.03
N GLY A 88 -28.93 -19.65 5.57
CA GLY A 88 -28.45 -19.96 4.24
C GLY A 88 -29.45 -19.37 3.25
N ILE A 89 -28.96 -18.66 2.24
CA ILE A 89 -29.80 -18.26 1.12
C ILE A 89 -30.21 -19.55 0.41
N GLU A 90 -31.46 -19.94 0.53
CA GLU A 90 -32.04 -21.06 -0.21
C GLU A 90 -32.49 -20.57 -1.59
N ASP A 91 -32.30 -21.37 -2.63
CA ASP A 91 -32.91 -21.09 -3.92
C ASP A 91 -34.45 -21.25 -3.84
N GLY A 92 -35.17 -20.88 -4.90
CA GLY A 92 -36.63 -21.02 -4.96
C GLY A 92 -37.15 -22.46 -4.81
N ASN A 93 -36.26 -23.45 -4.71
CA ASN A 93 -36.56 -24.86 -4.53
C ASN A 93 -36.09 -25.40 -3.16
N GLY A 94 -35.63 -24.55 -2.24
CA GLY A 94 -35.18 -24.96 -0.90
C GLY A 94 -33.80 -25.61 -0.87
N ASN A 95 -33.01 -25.51 -1.95
CA ASN A 95 -31.63 -25.97 -1.92
C ASN A 95 -30.73 -24.86 -1.38
N PRO A 96 -29.75 -25.17 -0.51
CA PRO A 96 -28.73 -24.21 -0.13
C PRO A 96 -28.01 -23.69 -1.38
N TRP A 97 -27.88 -22.37 -1.52
CA TRP A 97 -27.03 -21.79 -2.56
C TRP A 97 -25.59 -22.29 -2.38
N THR A 98 -25.17 -23.24 -3.21
CA THR A 98 -23.80 -23.77 -3.26
C THR A 98 -22.93 -23.04 -4.29
N SER A 99 -23.53 -22.14 -5.09
CA SER A 99 -22.79 -21.32 -6.02
C SER A 99 -22.10 -20.18 -5.27
N PRO A 100 -20.78 -20.01 -5.38
CA PRO A 100 -20.10 -18.86 -4.80
C PRO A 100 -20.77 -17.58 -5.32
N LEU A 101 -21.06 -16.65 -4.40
CA LEU A 101 -21.59 -15.34 -4.77
C LEU A 101 -20.70 -14.72 -5.86
N PRO A 102 -21.27 -14.12 -6.92
CA PRO A 102 -20.47 -13.47 -7.94
C PRO A 102 -19.53 -12.46 -7.28
N THR A 103 -18.22 -12.61 -7.48
CA THR A 103 -17.25 -11.66 -6.96
C THR A 103 -17.45 -10.35 -7.72
N ILE A 104 -17.65 -9.26 -6.97
CA ILE A 104 -17.72 -7.91 -7.54
C ILE A 104 -16.33 -7.61 -8.13
N PRO A 105 -16.19 -7.20 -9.40
CA PRO A 105 -14.90 -6.85 -9.98
C PRO A 105 -14.16 -5.80 -9.14
N PRO A 106 -12.83 -5.87 -8.98
CA PRO A 106 -12.04 -4.94 -8.17
C PRO A 106 -12.37 -3.47 -8.42
N LEU A 107 -12.40 -3.05 -9.69
CA LEU A 107 -12.73 -1.68 -10.06
C LEU A 107 -14.15 -1.25 -9.59
N ARG A 108 -15.12 -2.16 -9.64
CA ARG A 108 -16.48 -1.88 -9.15
C ARG A 108 -16.51 -1.77 -7.63
N ARG A 109 -15.75 -2.60 -6.91
CA ARG A 109 -15.62 -2.49 -5.45
C ARG A 109 -14.96 -1.16 -5.06
N PHE A 110 -13.90 -0.76 -5.76
CA PHE A 110 -13.22 0.52 -5.54
C PHE A 110 -14.16 1.71 -5.78
N THR A 111 -14.81 1.78 -6.96
CA THR A 111 -15.71 2.88 -7.31
C THR A 111 -16.92 3.02 -6.37
N LEU A 112 -17.41 1.92 -5.80
CA LEU A 112 -18.46 1.98 -4.77
C LEU A 112 -17.97 2.63 -3.46
N SER A 113 -16.69 2.48 -3.12
CA SER A 113 -16.07 3.04 -1.91
C SER A 113 -15.75 4.54 -1.98
N LEU A 114 -15.77 5.12 -3.19
CA LEU A 114 -15.46 6.53 -3.40
C LEU A 114 -16.49 7.49 -2.77
N THR A 115 -16.02 8.65 -2.34
CA THR A 115 -16.88 9.76 -1.89
C THR A 115 -17.73 10.30 -3.05
N PRO A 116 -18.81 11.06 -2.79
CA PRO A 116 -19.59 11.69 -3.86
C PRO A 116 -18.74 12.57 -4.80
N GLU A 117 -17.79 13.31 -4.25
CA GLU A 117 -16.88 14.18 -5.00
C GLU A 117 -15.94 13.36 -5.89
N GLN A 118 -15.33 12.31 -5.32
CA GLN A 118 -14.49 11.38 -6.07
C GLN A 118 -15.27 10.66 -7.17
N LYS A 119 -16.52 10.24 -6.91
CA LYS A 119 -17.40 9.61 -7.91
C LYS A 119 -17.70 10.56 -9.06
N SER A 120 -18.05 11.81 -8.74
CA SER A 120 -18.32 12.84 -9.74
C SER A 120 -17.10 13.09 -10.62
N TRP A 121 -15.92 13.21 -10.02
CA TRP A 121 -14.67 13.36 -10.76
C TRP A 121 -14.37 12.13 -11.63
N TRP A 122 -14.47 10.92 -11.05
CA TRP A 122 -14.21 9.65 -11.71
C TRP A 122 -15.07 9.45 -12.97
N GLN A 123 -16.35 9.83 -12.92
CA GLN A 123 -17.25 9.76 -14.08
C GLN A 123 -16.80 10.62 -15.27
N ASN A 124 -16.04 11.68 -15.01
CA ASN A 124 -15.49 12.58 -16.03
C ASN A 124 -14.02 12.30 -16.37
N ALA A 125 -13.38 11.36 -15.66
CA ALA A 125 -11.97 11.03 -15.87
C ALA A 125 -11.74 10.37 -17.24
N PRO A 126 -10.60 10.62 -17.90
CA PRO A 126 -10.29 9.99 -19.18
C PRO A 126 -10.32 8.45 -19.11
N ALA A 127 -10.87 7.79 -20.14
CA ALA A 127 -10.97 6.34 -20.19
C ALA A 127 -9.62 5.63 -20.02
N ALA A 128 -8.53 6.22 -20.56
CA ALA A 128 -7.18 5.69 -20.39
C ALA A 128 -6.74 5.68 -18.91
N LEU A 129 -7.09 6.70 -18.15
CA LEU A 129 -6.81 6.75 -16.72
C LEU A 129 -7.63 5.70 -15.97
N GLN A 130 -8.93 5.58 -16.30
CA GLN A 130 -9.76 4.54 -15.69
C GLN A 130 -9.22 3.13 -15.94
N GLN A 131 -8.64 2.88 -17.12
CA GLN A 131 -7.99 1.62 -17.46
C GLN A 131 -6.72 1.37 -16.61
N LEU A 132 -5.90 2.40 -16.35
CA LEU A 132 -4.71 2.27 -15.49
C LEU A 132 -5.10 1.82 -14.08
N PHE A 133 -6.12 2.43 -13.50
CA PHE A 133 -6.69 2.03 -12.21
C PHE A 133 -7.26 0.61 -12.24
N SER A 134 -7.97 0.22 -13.32
CA SER A 134 -8.48 -1.14 -13.47
C SER A 134 -7.35 -2.17 -13.44
N ASN A 135 -6.31 -1.94 -14.25
CA ASN A 135 -5.16 -2.83 -14.33
C ASN A 135 -4.46 -2.93 -12.97
N PHE A 136 -4.27 -1.80 -12.29
CA PHE A 136 -3.60 -1.74 -11.00
C PHE A 136 -4.36 -2.50 -9.90
N LEU A 137 -5.69 -2.31 -9.83
CA LEU A 137 -6.54 -2.97 -8.84
C LEU A 137 -6.69 -4.48 -9.08
N GLU A 138 -6.43 -4.96 -10.31
CA GLU A 138 -6.45 -6.37 -10.67
C GLU A 138 -5.10 -7.08 -10.39
N SER A 139 -3.99 -6.34 -10.37
CA SER A 139 -2.63 -6.92 -10.20
C SER A 139 -2.19 -7.11 -8.75
N ASP A 140 -2.80 -6.44 -7.78
CA ASP A 140 -2.33 -6.38 -6.39
C ASP A 140 -3.36 -6.92 -5.39
N ASN A 141 -2.96 -7.11 -4.13
CA ASN A 141 -3.92 -7.34 -3.04
C ASN A 141 -4.89 -6.15 -2.97
N PHE A 142 -6.18 -6.42 -3.22
CA PHE A 142 -7.20 -5.38 -3.38
C PHE A 142 -7.19 -4.34 -2.26
N ASP A 143 -7.07 -4.74 -1.00
CA ASP A 143 -7.19 -3.77 0.11
C ASP A 143 -6.01 -2.78 0.10
N LYS A 144 -4.78 -3.27 -0.13
CA LYS A 144 -3.59 -2.41 -0.30
C LYS A 144 -3.67 -1.57 -1.59
N ALA A 145 -4.09 -2.18 -2.69
CA ALA A 145 -4.27 -1.50 -3.97
C ALA A 145 -5.31 -0.38 -3.87
N ALA A 146 -6.40 -0.61 -3.13
CA ALA A 146 -7.46 0.37 -2.96
C ALA A 146 -6.98 1.60 -2.18
N GLU A 147 -6.08 1.44 -1.19
CA GLU A 147 -5.48 2.57 -0.47
C GLU A 147 -4.61 3.42 -1.39
N PHE A 148 -3.69 2.81 -2.16
CA PHE A 148 -2.91 3.53 -3.17
C PHE A 148 -3.81 4.22 -4.18
N ALA A 149 -4.80 3.51 -4.72
CA ALA A 149 -5.71 4.05 -5.72
C ALA A 149 -6.50 5.25 -5.17
N ARG A 150 -6.91 5.23 -3.90
CA ARG A 150 -7.62 6.37 -3.29
C ARG A 150 -6.73 7.61 -3.23
N GLU A 151 -5.50 7.44 -2.77
CA GLU A 151 -4.55 8.56 -2.62
C GLU A 151 -4.02 9.06 -3.98
N ALA A 152 -3.86 8.15 -4.95
CA ALA A 152 -3.61 8.49 -6.34
C ALA A 152 -4.76 9.30 -6.95
N LEU A 153 -6.01 8.91 -6.67
CA LEU A 153 -7.19 9.63 -7.13
C LEU A 153 -7.24 11.04 -6.54
N ASP A 154 -7.02 11.17 -5.24
CA ASP A 154 -7.02 12.47 -4.55
C ASP A 154 -5.92 13.39 -5.10
N ALA A 155 -4.69 12.87 -5.28
CA ALA A 155 -3.61 13.64 -5.91
C ALA A 155 -3.98 14.13 -7.32
N LEU A 156 -4.59 13.27 -8.15
CA LEU A 156 -5.03 13.65 -9.51
C LEU A 156 -6.16 14.68 -9.49
N MET A 157 -7.10 14.56 -8.56
CA MET A 157 -8.19 15.53 -8.37
C MET A 157 -7.65 16.92 -7.99
N GLU A 158 -6.57 16.97 -7.22
CA GLU A 158 -5.92 18.20 -6.79
C GLU A 158 -4.90 18.76 -7.81
N GLY A 159 -4.71 18.07 -8.95
CA GLY A 159 -3.83 18.50 -10.03
C GLY A 159 -2.39 17.99 -9.96
N GLY A 160 -2.11 17.07 -9.03
CA GLY A 160 -0.89 16.27 -8.95
C GLY A 160 -0.72 15.30 -10.12
N ASP A 161 0.09 14.27 -9.92
CA ASP A 161 0.37 13.22 -10.92
C ASP A 161 0.63 11.88 -10.25
N VAL A 162 0.61 10.80 -11.03
CA VAL A 162 0.83 9.44 -10.52
C VAL A 162 1.66 8.64 -11.51
N ASP A 163 2.79 8.14 -11.04
CA ASP A 163 3.55 7.12 -11.75
C ASP A 163 3.05 5.73 -11.34
N PHE A 164 2.16 5.16 -12.15
CA PHE A 164 1.64 3.81 -11.93
C PHE A 164 2.68 2.70 -12.16
N THR A 165 3.80 3.00 -12.83
CA THR A 165 4.89 2.04 -13.02
C THR A 165 5.64 1.86 -11.72
N TYR A 166 6.12 2.96 -11.12
CA TYR A 166 6.86 2.89 -9.86
C TYR A 166 5.99 3.04 -8.60
N LYS A 167 4.67 3.14 -8.77
CA LYS A 167 3.68 3.35 -7.71
C LYS A 167 4.04 4.56 -6.83
N VAL A 168 4.35 5.67 -7.50
CA VAL A 168 4.72 6.96 -6.87
C VAL A 168 3.60 7.97 -7.09
N ILE A 169 3.06 8.49 -6.00
CA ILE A 169 2.10 9.60 -5.99
C ILE A 169 2.90 10.90 -5.94
N ILE A 170 2.62 11.81 -6.86
CA ILE A 170 3.27 13.12 -6.95
C ILE A 170 2.23 14.18 -6.61
N ASP A 171 2.36 14.75 -5.41
CA ASP A 171 1.47 15.81 -4.95
C ASP A 171 1.61 17.08 -5.80
N LYS A 172 0.52 17.84 -5.91
CA LYS A 172 0.51 19.10 -6.66
C LYS A 172 1.61 20.06 -6.21
N SER A 173 1.83 20.17 -4.89
CA SER A 173 2.84 21.06 -4.30
C SER A 173 4.26 20.73 -4.76
N PHE A 174 4.54 19.45 -4.99
CA PHE A 174 5.81 18.98 -5.52
C PHE A 174 5.89 19.20 -7.03
N LYS A 175 4.84 18.79 -7.75
CA LYS A 175 4.76 18.88 -9.22
C LYS A 175 4.90 20.31 -9.74
N ASP A 176 4.26 21.26 -9.07
CA ASP A 176 4.28 22.68 -9.42
C ASP A 176 5.63 23.34 -9.11
N ASN A 177 6.49 22.72 -8.30
CA ASN A 177 7.81 23.25 -8.00
C ASN A 177 8.81 22.84 -9.09
N GLU A 178 9.15 23.79 -9.98
CA GLU A 178 10.05 23.56 -11.12
C GLU A 178 11.42 22.99 -10.70
N CYS A 179 11.94 23.43 -9.55
CA CYS A 179 13.22 22.96 -9.05
C CYS A 179 13.17 21.48 -8.63
N LEU A 180 12.20 21.09 -7.80
CA LEU A 180 12.02 19.71 -7.37
C LEU A 180 11.70 18.79 -8.54
N MET A 181 10.73 19.17 -9.38
CA MET A 181 10.32 18.36 -10.52
C MET A 181 11.43 18.25 -11.58
N GLY A 182 12.19 19.32 -11.79
CA GLY A 182 13.34 19.35 -12.69
C GLY A 182 14.48 18.45 -12.22
N VAL A 183 14.75 18.40 -10.91
CA VAL A 183 15.72 17.45 -10.33
C VAL A 183 15.18 16.03 -10.44
N PHE A 184 13.94 15.79 -10.00
CA PHE A 184 13.31 14.47 -9.99
C PHE A 184 13.31 13.81 -11.38
N THR A 185 12.98 14.57 -12.42
CA THR A 185 13.00 14.10 -13.82
C THR A 185 14.40 13.62 -14.23
N GLN A 186 15.45 14.32 -13.81
CA GLN A 186 16.85 13.93 -14.10
C GLN A 186 17.28 12.66 -13.36
N LEU A 187 16.69 12.36 -12.19
CA LEU A 187 16.96 11.12 -11.45
C LEU A 187 16.55 9.86 -12.22
N GLY A 188 15.67 9.99 -13.23
CA GLY A 188 15.35 8.93 -14.19
C GLY A 188 16.58 8.30 -14.85
N GLY A 189 17.66 9.08 -15.02
CA GLY A 189 18.91 8.64 -15.61
C GLY A 189 19.90 7.98 -14.64
N ALA A 190 19.60 7.91 -13.33
CA ALA A 190 20.50 7.37 -12.30
C ALA A 190 20.06 5.95 -11.86
N PRO A 191 20.74 4.87 -12.33
CA PRO A 191 20.34 3.49 -12.04
C PRO A 191 20.22 3.16 -10.55
N THR A 192 21.09 3.72 -9.70
CA THR A 192 21.05 3.51 -8.26
C THR A 192 19.76 4.05 -7.67
N PHE A 193 19.30 5.23 -8.08
CA PHE A 193 18.03 5.78 -7.61
C PHE A 193 16.84 4.95 -8.09
N GLN A 194 16.86 4.54 -9.36
CA GLN A 194 15.83 3.66 -9.93
C GLN A 194 15.73 2.33 -9.18
N ASN A 195 16.86 1.74 -8.78
CA ASN A 195 16.87 0.50 -7.99
C ASN A 195 16.19 0.66 -6.63
N TYR A 196 16.34 1.82 -5.97
CA TYR A 196 15.66 2.09 -4.71
C TYR A 196 14.18 2.38 -4.91
N LEU A 197 13.80 3.12 -5.95
CA LEU A 197 12.39 3.34 -6.30
C LEU A 197 11.67 2.01 -6.58
N ARG A 198 12.31 1.05 -7.24
CA ARG A 198 11.73 -0.27 -7.53
C ARG A 198 11.34 -1.08 -6.30
N ASN A 199 11.89 -0.76 -5.12
CA ASN A 199 11.44 -1.42 -3.88
C ASN A 199 9.98 -1.09 -3.56
N PHE A 200 9.43 0.00 -4.12
CA PHE A 200 8.05 0.45 -4.00
C PHE A 200 7.13 -0.04 -5.15
N ASP A 201 7.74 -0.54 -6.23
CA ASP A 201 7.07 -0.99 -7.46
C ASP A 201 6.53 -2.43 -7.35
N SER A 202 7.28 -3.36 -6.73
CA SER A 202 6.95 -4.79 -6.82
C SER A 202 5.59 -5.23 -6.21
N ASP A 203 5.03 -6.33 -6.73
CA ASP A 203 3.81 -7.02 -6.24
C ASP A 203 3.87 -7.41 -4.75
N PHE A 204 5.05 -7.34 -4.13
CA PHE A 204 5.28 -7.66 -2.71
C PHE A 204 5.62 -6.44 -1.86
N SER A 205 5.46 -5.22 -2.38
CA SER A 205 6.13 -4.05 -1.79
C SER A 205 5.74 -3.69 -0.34
N VAL A 206 4.60 -4.05 0.24
CA VAL A 206 4.13 -3.52 1.55
C VAL A 206 4.00 -1.99 1.71
N ALA A 207 4.64 -1.14 0.91
CA ALA A 207 4.46 0.32 0.97
C ALA A 207 4.41 0.96 -0.42
N HIS A 208 3.83 2.15 -0.49
CA HIS A 208 3.80 3.03 -1.64
C HIS A 208 4.45 4.36 -1.28
N LEU A 209 4.89 5.11 -2.29
CA LEU A 209 5.61 6.36 -2.09
C LEU A 209 4.74 7.56 -2.46
N LYS A 210 4.73 8.59 -1.63
CA LYS A 210 4.18 9.91 -1.95
C LYS A 210 5.28 10.97 -1.87
N LEU A 211 5.37 11.83 -2.87
CA LEU A 211 6.26 12.99 -2.89
C LEU A 211 5.43 14.26 -2.76
N SER A 212 5.72 15.07 -1.76
CA SER A 212 5.06 16.35 -1.52
C SER A 212 6.06 17.45 -1.18
N ALA A 213 5.61 18.70 -1.15
CA ALA A 213 6.44 19.82 -0.76
C ALA A 213 5.67 20.83 0.08
N LYS A 214 6.33 21.37 1.11
CA LYS A 214 5.69 22.34 2.01
C LYS A 214 6.70 23.32 2.58
N THR A 215 6.22 24.52 2.86
CA THR A 215 6.94 25.48 3.71
C THR A 215 6.87 25.00 5.15
N LEU A 216 7.98 24.51 5.68
CA LEU A 216 8.08 24.09 7.08
C LEU A 216 8.38 25.29 8.00
N PRO A 217 8.05 25.20 9.30
CA PRO A 217 8.42 26.23 10.27
C PRO A 217 9.92 26.57 10.21
N ALA A 218 10.29 27.84 10.46
CA ALA A 218 11.64 28.34 10.23
C ALA A 218 12.70 27.66 11.11
N GLU A 219 12.30 27.19 12.29
CA GLU A 219 13.10 26.39 13.20
C GLU A 219 13.45 25.01 12.64
N ASN A 220 12.68 24.52 11.65
CA ASN A 220 12.95 23.26 11.01
C ASN A 220 14.08 23.41 9.97
N GLN A 221 15.27 22.99 10.38
CA GLN A 221 16.47 23.03 9.54
C GLN A 221 16.56 21.86 8.55
N ARG A 222 15.61 20.92 8.54
CA ARG A 222 15.65 19.73 7.65
C ARG A 222 15.33 20.11 6.20
N ASN A 223 16.04 19.48 5.27
CA ASN A 223 15.84 19.67 3.82
C ASN A 223 14.57 18.98 3.31
N ALA A 224 14.17 17.88 3.96
CA ALA A 224 12.95 17.13 3.73
C ALA A 224 12.67 16.27 4.99
N ILE A 225 11.48 15.68 5.05
CA ILE A 225 11.07 14.74 6.08
C ILE A 225 10.50 13.51 5.39
N THR A 226 10.96 12.33 5.78
CA THR A 226 10.28 11.08 5.45
C THR A 226 9.38 10.69 6.62
N HIS A 227 8.08 10.65 6.37
CA HIS A 227 7.07 10.32 7.37
C HIS A 227 6.91 8.80 7.52
N GLN A 228 6.62 8.36 8.75
CA GLN A 228 6.19 6.98 8.99
C GLN A 228 4.97 6.64 8.13
N SER A 229 4.89 5.37 7.71
CA SER A 229 3.83 4.94 6.81
C SER A 229 2.45 5.10 7.45
N ASN A 230 1.52 5.69 6.71
CA ASN A 230 0.09 5.71 7.03
C ASN A 230 -0.66 5.02 5.91
N ASN A 231 -1.47 3.99 6.22
CA ASN A 231 -2.19 3.19 5.22
C ASN A 231 -1.30 2.71 4.06
N TYR A 232 -0.15 2.14 4.40
CA TYR A 232 0.88 1.71 3.45
C TYR A 232 1.56 2.83 2.64
N ILE A 233 1.30 4.11 2.89
CA ILE A 233 1.95 5.21 2.17
C ILE A 233 3.05 5.82 3.02
N VAL A 234 4.27 5.80 2.49
CA VAL A 234 5.42 6.55 3.01
C VAL A 234 5.51 7.86 2.23
N GLU A 235 5.38 8.98 2.94
CA GLU A 235 5.46 10.32 2.35
C GLU A 235 6.85 10.92 2.57
N ILE A 236 7.43 11.47 1.49
CA ILE A 236 8.60 12.35 1.55
C ILE A 236 8.13 13.78 1.29
N GLU A 237 8.14 14.60 2.34
CA GLU A 237 7.75 16.01 2.31
C GLU A 237 9.02 16.89 2.19
N PHE A 238 9.20 17.54 1.04
CA PHE A 238 10.33 18.44 0.80
C PHE A 238 10.10 19.82 1.39
N ASN A 239 11.12 20.38 2.05
CA ASN A 239 11.03 21.71 2.65
C ASN A 239 11.31 22.81 1.62
N LEU A 240 10.29 23.56 1.24
CA LEU A 240 10.39 24.65 0.26
C LEU A 240 11.36 25.76 0.71
N ASN A 241 11.53 25.96 2.02
CA ASN A 241 12.48 26.94 2.57
C ASN A 241 13.94 26.54 2.40
N LYS A 242 14.21 25.31 1.97
CA LYS A 242 15.55 24.73 1.82
C LYS A 242 15.90 24.43 0.36
N LEU A 243 15.21 25.03 -0.61
CA LEU A 243 15.50 24.82 -2.03
C LEU A 243 16.49 25.82 -2.63
N ASN A 244 16.84 26.89 -1.89
CA ASN A 244 17.90 27.83 -2.27
C ASN A 244 19.30 27.21 -2.06
N ARG A 245 19.60 26.17 -2.84
CA ARG A 245 20.85 25.43 -2.88
C ARG A 245 21.01 24.71 -4.23
N PRO A 246 22.22 24.29 -4.62
CA PRO A 246 22.44 23.70 -5.93
C PRO A 246 21.59 22.45 -6.17
N ALA A 247 21.11 22.27 -7.41
CA ALA A 247 20.33 21.10 -7.82
C ALA A 247 21.01 19.77 -7.48
N PHE A 248 22.35 19.75 -7.47
CA PHE A 248 23.13 18.57 -7.09
C PHE A 248 22.98 18.18 -5.61
N ASP A 249 22.90 19.16 -4.70
CA ASP A 249 22.63 18.88 -3.29
C ASP A 249 21.15 18.53 -3.07
N ILE A 250 20.24 19.04 -3.90
CA ILE A 250 18.83 18.62 -3.89
C ILE A 250 18.71 17.16 -4.33
N ALA A 251 19.43 16.74 -5.38
CA ALA A 251 19.49 15.34 -5.81
C ALA A 251 20.00 14.43 -4.68
N ARG A 252 21.01 14.86 -3.91
CA ARG A 252 21.44 14.15 -2.70
C ARG A 252 20.29 14.00 -1.68
N THR A 253 19.47 15.03 -1.46
CA THR A 253 18.29 14.91 -0.58
C THR A 253 17.35 13.82 -1.08
N PHE A 254 17.03 13.75 -2.38
CA PHE A 254 16.19 12.68 -2.91
C PHE A 254 16.73 11.29 -2.56
N MET A 255 18.04 11.07 -2.78
CA MET A 255 18.65 9.77 -2.44
C MET A 255 18.67 9.52 -0.93
N HIS A 256 18.88 10.55 -0.11
CA HIS A 256 18.84 10.43 1.34
C HIS A 256 17.44 10.01 1.83
N GLU A 257 16.39 10.69 1.37
CA GLU A 257 15.02 10.40 1.79
C GLU A 257 14.50 9.07 1.22
N ILE A 258 14.89 8.66 0.01
CA ILE A 258 14.46 7.35 -0.51
C ILE A 258 15.09 6.19 0.27
N ILE A 259 16.29 6.40 0.84
CA ILE A 259 16.89 5.41 1.75
C ILE A 259 16.09 5.35 3.05
N HIS A 260 15.71 6.50 3.65
CA HIS A 260 14.80 6.51 4.80
C HIS A 260 13.50 5.77 4.50
N ALA A 261 12.89 6.04 3.34
CA ALA A 261 11.67 5.39 2.92
C ALA A 261 11.84 3.86 2.79
N GLU A 262 12.97 3.40 2.25
CA GLU A 262 13.30 1.97 2.16
C GLU A 262 13.47 1.32 3.55
N ILE A 263 14.03 2.03 4.52
CA ILE A 263 14.13 1.55 5.89
C ILE A 263 12.74 1.42 6.50
N LEU A 264 11.88 2.44 6.35
CA LEU A 264 10.50 2.40 6.82
C LEU A 264 9.69 1.29 6.16
N ARG A 265 9.86 1.05 4.85
CA ARG A 265 9.23 -0.07 4.14
C ARG A 265 9.61 -1.42 4.76
N LYS A 266 10.88 -1.60 5.13
CA LYS A 266 11.35 -2.82 5.82
C LYS A 266 10.75 -2.94 7.23
N LEU A 267 10.69 -1.85 7.99
CA LEU A 267 10.04 -1.83 9.31
C LEU A 267 8.55 -2.18 9.20
N LEU A 268 7.86 -1.63 8.20
CA LEU A 268 6.46 -1.95 7.90
C LEU A 268 6.29 -3.43 7.52
N GLY A 269 7.18 -3.96 6.69
CA GLY A 269 7.18 -5.37 6.31
C GLY A 269 7.39 -6.30 7.49
N ALA A 270 8.22 -5.91 8.46
CA ALA A 270 8.39 -6.65 9.72
C ALA A 270 7.15 -6.55 10.61
N ALA A 271 6.47 -5.40 10.62
CA ALA A 271 5.24 -5.20 11.39
C ALA A 271 4.08 -6.05 10.85
N GLY A 272 4.01 -6.25 9.53
CA GLY A 272 2.92 -6.99 8.89
C GLY A 272 1.57 -6.27 8.97
N MET A 273 1.59 -4.94 9.10
CA MET A 273 0.41 -4.08 9.30
C MET A 273 0.46 -2.88 8.34
N PRO A 274 -0.67 -2.17 8.10
CA PRO A 274 -0.72 -0.97 7.27
C PRO A 274 0.02 0.25 7.83
N HIS A 275 0.43 0.19 9.10
CA HIS A 275 1.12 1.26 9.78
C HIS A 275 2.08 0.67 10.82
N VAL A 276 3.06 1.48 11.21
CA VAL A 276 3.95 1.18 12.32
C VAL A 276 3.50 2.02 13.52
N ASN A 277 2.99 1.38 14.58
CA ASN A 277 2.54 2.07 15.79
C ASN A 277 3.20 1.47 17.04
N PHE A 278 4.51 1.69 17.16
CA PHE A 278 5.33 1.14 18.23
C PHE A 278 4.78 1.39 19.65
N ASN A 279 4.10 2.53 19.85
CA ASN A 279 3.58 2.94 21.15
C ASN A 279 2.35 2.13 21.60
N ASN A 280 1.63 1.51 20.65
CA ASN A 280 0.36 0.84 20.94
C ASN A 280 0.41 -0.67 20.70
N TYR A 281 1.57 -1.23 20.34
CA TYR A 281 1.69 -2.68 20.15
C TYR A 281 1.44 -3.42 21.46
N ASN A 282 0.56 -4.42 21.39
CA ASN A 282 0.47 -5.42 22.45
C ASN A 282 1.70 -6.35 22.43
N LEU A 283 1.86 -7.17 23.47
CA LEU A 283 3.04 -8.05 23.61
C LEU A 283 3.22 -8.99 22.41
N GLN A 284 2.13 -9.52 21.85
CA GLN A 284 2.19 -10.43 20.71
C GLN A 284 2.61 -9.70 19.43
N GLU A 285 2.06 -8.51 19.17
CA GLU A 285 2.45 -7.66 18.05
C GLU A 285 3.94 -7.28 18.13
N TRP A 286 4.40 -6.87 19.31
CA TRP A 286 5.81 -6.61 19.57
C TRP A 286 6.69 -7.84 19.33
N THR A 287 6.29 -8.99 19.85
CA THR A 287 7.03 -10.24 19.67
C THR A 287 7.13 -10.62 18.19
N ASN A 288 6.01 -10.53 17.46
CA ASN A 288 5.98 -10.82 16.04
C ASN A 288 6.84 -9.84 15.24
N PHE A 289 6.74 -8.53 15.52
CA PHE A 289 7.57 -7.52 14.88
C PHE A 289 9.07 -7.79 15.08
N MET A 290 9.51 -8.06 16.31
CA MET A 290 10.93 -8.30 16.60
C MET A 290 11.44 -9.61 15.99
N ASN A 291 10.61 -10.66 15.98
CA ASN A 291 10.94 -11.91 15.31
C ASN A 291 11.05 -11.71 13.79
N ASN A 292 10.11 -10.99 13.18
CA ASN A 292 10.14 -10.71 11.75
C ASN A 292 11.32 -9.80 11.39
N LEU A 293 11.61 -8.78 12.19
CA LEU A 293 12.72 -7.86 11.97
C LEU A 293 14.06 -8.60 12.04
N SER A 294 14.26 -9.44 13.06
CA SER A 294 15.49 -10.23 13.21
C SER A 294 15.66 -11.28 12.11
N ASN A 295 14.58 -11.96 11.71
CA ASN A 295 14.63 -13.01 10.69
C ASN A 295 14.80 -12.44 9.27
N ASN A 296 14.07 -11.38 8.93
CA ASN A 296 14.00 -10.87 7.56
C ASN A 296 15.02 -9.76 7.31
N PHE A 297 15.38 -8.98 8.34
CA PHE A 297 16.25 -7.80 8.23
C PHE A 297 17.28 -7.75 9.37
N PRO A 298 18.15 -8.77 9.53
CA PRO A 298 19.04 -8.90 10.69
C PRO A 298 19.96 -7.68 10.92
N GLY A 299 20.41 -7.01 9.85
CA GLY A 299 21.18 -5.77 9.96
C GLY A 299 20.36 -4.60 10.50
N LEU A 300 19.10 -4.45 10.07
CA LEU A 300 18.21 -3.41 10.60
C LEU A 300 17.81 -3.70 12.05
N TYR A 301 17.54 -4.97 12.38
CA TYR A 301 17.28 -5.42 13.74
C TYR A 301 18.40 -5.03 14.71
N ASP A 302 19.65 -5.27 14.30
CA ASP A 302 20.82 -4.94 15.10
C ASP A 302 20.92 -3.43 15.41
N TYR A 303 20.70 -2.55 14.42
CA TYR A 303 20.64 -1.11 14.65
C TYR A 303 19.43 -0.68 15.50
N TYR A 304 18.28 -1.31 15.27
CA TYR A 304 17.06 -1.04 16.03
C TYR A 304 17.25 -1.32 17.52
N ILE A 305 17.84 -2.45 17.88
CA ILE A 305 18.15 -2.81 19.26
C ILE A 305 19.15 -1.82 19.89
N ARG A 306 20.22 -1.46 19.16
CA ARG A 306 21.28 -0.61 19.71
C ARG A 306 20.84 0.84 19.92
N TYR A 307 20.07 1.39 18.98
CA TYR A 307 19.86 2.84 18.90
C TYR A 307 18.41 3.28 19.15
N GLU A 308 17.41 2.45 18.88
CA GLU A 308 16.00 2.83 19.09
C GLU A 308 15.47 2.23 20.40
N TYR A 309 15.62 0.92 20.60
CA TYR A 309 15.08 0.24 21.79
C TYR A 309 15.84 0.58 23.08
N ASN A 310 17.17 0.76 23.00
CA ASN A 310 18.03 0.90 24.16
C ASN A 310 18.52 2.34 24.41
N THR A 311 17.91 3.34 23.75
CA THR A 311 18.30 4.75 23.93
C THR A 311 17.11 5.66 24.12
N THR A 312 17.33 6.81 24.75
CA THR A 312 16.34 7.90 24.84
C THR A 312 16.35 8.81 23.61
N ASN A 313 17.20 8.53 22.61
CA ASN A 313 17.39 9.35 21.43
C ASN A 313 16.74 8.65 20.23
N SER A 314 15.41 8.71 20.17
CA SER A 314 14.65 8.22 19.03
C SER A 314 14.97 9.04 17.78
N GLY A 315 15.08 8.36 16.63
CA GLY A 315 15.37 8.99 15.33
C GLY A 315 16.84 9.04 14.92
N VAL A 316 17.74 8.47 15.73
CA VAL A 316 19.17 8.36 15.37
C VAL A 316 19.47 7.06 14.63
N LEU A 317 18.65 6.01 14.75
CA LEU A 317 18.96 4.68 14.17
C LEU A 317 19.22 4.76 12.67
N ASP A 318 18.34 5.45 11.95
CA ASP A 318 18.38 5.48 10.48
C ASP A 318 19.65 6.19 10.03
N HIS A 319 19.97 7.34 10.63
CA HIS A 319 21.22 8.06 10.35
C HIS A 319 22.47 7.27 10.73
N GLN A 320 22.49 6.50 11.84
CA GLN A 320 23.64 5.64 12.18
C GLN A 320 23.86 4.58 11.09
N MET A 321 22.80 3.89 10.69
CA MET A 321 22.87 2.84 9.69
C MET A 321 23.25 3.42 8.32
N MET A 322 22.67 4.57 7.95
CA MET A 322 22.97 5.26 6.70
C MET A 322 24.42 5.73 6.63
N ALA A 323 24.92 6.35 7.70
CA ALA A 323 26.30 6.81 7.78
C ALA A 323 27.31 5.66 7.65
N GLN A 324 26.99 4.51 8.24
CA GLN A 324 27.87 3.34 8.23
C GLN A 324 27.80 2.53 6.92
N HIS A 325 26.60 2.37 6.34
CA HIS A 325 26.35 1.40 5.27
C HIS A 325 25.89 1.99 3.94
N TYR A 326 25.23 3.16 3.95
CA TYR A 326 24.61 3.72 2.75
C TYR A 326 25.35 4.93 2.17
N ARG A 327 26.39 5.46 2.85
CA ARG A 327 27.19 6.58 2.31
C ARG A 327 27.74 6.29 0.91
N ASN A 328 28.28 5.09 0.68
CA ASN A 328 28.80 4.71 -0.64
C ASN A 328 27.70 4.58 -1.70
N VAL A 329 26.48 4.23 -1.31
CA VAL A 329 25.32 4.23 -2.22
C VAL A 329 25.00 5.65 -2.65
N ILE A 330 25.02 6.62 -1.72
CA ILE A 330 24.81 8.04 -2.05
C ILE A 330 25.93 8.55 -2.96
N VAL A 331 27.19 8.20 -2.69
CA VAL A 331 28.33 8.55 -3.57
C VAL A 331 28.12 8.01 -4.98
N GLN A 332 27.78 6.73 -5.12
CA GLN A 332 27.52 6.09 -6.41
C GLN A 332 26.37 6.79 -7.15
N PHE A 333 25.26 7.02 -6.47
CA PHE A 333 24.12 7.76 -7.02
C PHE A 333 24.54 9.15 -7.53
N LEU A 334 25.32 9.91 -6.74
CA LEU A 334 25.75 11.25 -7.14
C LEU A 334 26.69 11.22 -8.36
N GLN A 335 27.53 10.19 -8.47
CA GLN A 335 28.37 9.95 -9.66
C GLN A 335 27.54 9.67 -10.92
N GLU A 336 26.45 8.90 -10.78
CA GLU A 336 25.53 8.60 -11.86
C GLU A 336 24.70 9.82 -12.27
N PHE A 337 24.21 10.59 -11.29
CA PHE A 337 23.41 11.79 -11.51
C PHE A 337 24.20 12.90 -12.23
N ARG A 338 25.45 13.12 -11.80
CA ARG A 338 26.33 14.13 -12.41
C ARG A 338 27.76 13.61 -12.49
N PRO A 339 28.14 12.92 -13.57
CA PRO A 339 29.50 12.42 -13.75
C PRO A 339 30.51 13.55 -13.97
N GLY A 340 31.79 13.29 -13.68
CA GLY A 340 32.91 14.18 -14.00
C GLY A 340 33.34 15.17 -12.92
N LEU A 341 32.76 15.11 -11.71
CA LEU A 341 33.29 15.84 -10.55
C LEU A 341 34.40 15.04 -9.86
N SER A 342 35.16 15.68 -8.98
CA SER A 342 36.17 14.98 -8.19
C SER A 342 35.52 14.01 -7.20
N ASN A 343 36.20 12.91 -6.89
CA ASN A 343 35.73 11.95 -5.89
C ASN A 343 35.50 12.61 -4.52
N GLU A 344 36.30 13.62 -4.19
CA GLU A 344 36.16 14.43 -2.97
C GLU A 344 34.81 15.14 -2.89
N ILE A 345 34.31 15.71 -4.00
CA ILE A 345 33.00 16.37 -4.04
C ILE A 345 31.87 15.37 -3.78
N TYR A 346 31.93 14.17 -4.36
CA TYR A 346 30.92 13.14 -4.12
C TYR A 346 30.94 12.66 -2.67
N GLN A 347 32.13 12.38 -2.13
CA GLN A 347 32.31 11.90 -0.75
C GLN A 347 31.86 12.95 0.27
N MET A 348 32.23 14.23 0.09
CA MET A 348 31.83 15.29 1.03
C MET A 348 30.32 15.50 1.02
N LEU A 349 29.67 15.53 -0.15
CA LEU A 349 28.23 15.73 -0.22
C LEU A 349 27.49 14.54 0.35
N ALA A 350 27.98 13.31 0.16
CA ALA A 350 27.35 12.13 0.76
C ALA A 350 27.30 12.15 2.30
N TRP A 351 28.14 12.97 2.96
CA TRP A 351 28.04 13.18 4.41
C TRP A 351 26.89 14.10 4.84
N VAL A 352 26.38 14.96 3.96
CA VAL A 352 25.30 15.90 4.30
C VAL A 352 24.03 15.13 4.66
N GLY A 353 23.55 15.34 5.90
CA GLY A 353 22.43 14.60 6.50
C GLY A 353 22.85 13.34 7.28
N LEU A 354 24.11 12.90 7.22
CA LEU A 354 24.61 11.69 7.91
C LEU A 354 25.53 11.99 9.10
N MET A 355 25.84 13.26 9.36
CA MET A 355 26.77 13.66 10.41
C MET A 355 26.18 13.52 11.83
N GLY A 356 24.85 13.52 11.93
CA GLY A 356 24.11 13.55 13.19
C GLY A 356 23.08 14.67 13.23
N GLU A 357 22.52 14.92 14.41
CA GLU A 357 21.47 15.92 14.60
C GLU A 357 21.95 17.14 15.41
N GLY A 358 21.45 18.32 15.00
CA GLY A 358 21.73 19.61 15.60
C GLY A 358 22.80 20.42 14.86
N GLU A 359 23.04 21.65 15.31
CA GLU A 359 23.99 22.56 14.68
C GLU A 359 25.44 22.08 14.85
N ILE A 360 26.19 22.05 13.75
CA ILE A 360 27.57 21.59 13.76
C ILE A 360 28.48 22.66 14.37
N SER A 361 29.28 22.27 15.36
CA SER A 361 30.32 23.13 15.92
C SER A 361 31.46 23.36 14.92
N ASP A 362 31.73 24.63 14.59
CA ASP A 362 32.83 25.00 13.69
C ASP A 362 34.22 24.64 14.26
N SER A 363 34.36 24.48 15.57
CA SER A 363 35.64 24.16 16.21
C SER A 363 35.95 22.66 16.22
N THR A 364 34.94 21.79 16.29
CA THR A 364 35.11 20.34 16.41
C THR A 364 34.63 19.56 15.18
N GLY A 365 33.82 20.20 14.34
CA GLY A 365 33.09 19.57 13.24
C GLY A 365 32.02 18.58 13.69
N LEU A 366 31.62 18.59 14.97
CA LEU A 366 30.60 17.67 15.50
C LEU A 366 29.29 18.41 15.80
N PRO A 367 28.13 17.83 15.44
CA PRO A 367 26.85 18.24 16.00
C PRO A 367 26.68 17.73 17.45
N PRO A 368 25.66 18.18 18.20
CA PRO A 368 25.36 17.70 19.55
C PRO A 368 25.15 16.19 19.63
N ASN A 369 24.49 15.60 18.62
CA ASN A 369 24.20 14.17 18.55
C ASN A 369 24.83 13.57 17.28
N PRO A 370 26.16 13.35 17.25
CA PRO A 370 26.85 12.85 16.07
C PRO A 370 26.52 11.38 15.80
N THR A 371 26.55 10.97 14.52
CA THR A 371 26.63 9.54 14.22
C THR A 371 28.00 9.00 14.63
N VAL A 372 28.07 7.72 15.01
CA VAL A 372 29.33 7.06 15.40
C VAL A 372 30.32 7.09 14.23
N ALA A 373 29.82 6.87 13.01
CA ALA A 373 30.62 6.93 11.80
C ALA A 373 31.25 8.33 11.61
N TRP A 374 30.49 9.41 11.82
CA TRP A 374 31.01 10.78 11.74
C TRP A 374 31.98 11.11 12.88
N GLN A 375 31.65 10.69 14.10
CA GLN A 375 32.49 10.91 15.29
C GLN A 375 33.89 10.30 15.13
N ASN A 376 34.00 9.18 14.42
CA ASN A 376 35.26 8.47 14.19
C ASN A 376 36.15 9.11 13.11
N ILE A 377 35.65 10.08 12.34
CA ILE A 377 36.48 10.82 11.39
C ILE A 377 37.41 11.78 12.17
N PRO A 378 38.70 11.89 11.85
CA PRO A 378 39.59 12.86 12.48
C PRO A 378 39.03 14.29 12.43
N GLN A 379 39.18 15.06 13.52
CA GLN A 379 38.63 16.42 13.62
C GLN A 379 39.06 17.34 12.47
N THR A 380 40.33 17.28 12.07
CA THR A 380 40.84 18.08 10.95
C THR A 380 40.12 17.76 9.64
N GLU A 381 39.85 16.48 9.39
CA GLU A 381 39.14 16.02 8.20
C GLU A 381 37.66 16.41 8.24
N ARG A 382 36.99 16.29 9.40
CA ARG A 382 35.60 16.78 9.55
C ARG A 382 35.46 18.25 9.20
N ILE A 383 36.34 19.10 9.75
CA ILE A 383 36.33 20.55 9.48
C ILE A 383 36.58 20.83 7.99
N GLN A 384 37.50 20.10 7.36
CA GLN A 384 37.76 20.22 5.92
C GLN A 384 36.54 19.84 5.07
N ILE A 385 35.87 18.73 5.39
CA ILE A 385 34.64 18.29 4.72
C ILE A 385 33.55 19.37 4.85
N ILE A 386 33.30 19.88 6.06
CA ILE A 386 32.28 20.91 6.31
C ILE A 386 32.57 22.19 5.52
N ASN A 387 33.82 22.66 5.54
CA ASN A 387 34.21 23.85 4.79
C ASN A 387 34.03 23.65 3.27
N SER A 388 34.35 22.46 2.77
CA SER A 388 34.20 22.12 1.35
C SER A 388 32.73 22.07 0.93
N ILE A 389 31.84 21.54 1.79
CA ILE A 389 30.39 21.57 1.59
C ILE A 389 29.87 23.01 1.56
N LYS A 390 30.22 23.83 2.58
CA LYS A 390 29.80 25.24 2.65
C LYS A 390 30.27 26.01 1.41
N ASN A 391 31.52 25.83 1.00
CA ASN A 391 32.06 26.45 -0.19
C ASN A 391 31.32 26.01 -1.46
N TYR A 392 31.06 24.71 -1.62
CA TYR A 392 30.32 24.20 -2.78
C TYR A 392 28.92 24.81 -2.87
N ILE A 393 28.16 24.80 -1.78
CA ILE A 393 26.80 25.36 -1.73
C ILE A 393 26.81 26.85 -2.07
N ASN A 394 27.77 27.62 -1.54
CA ASN A 394 27.83 29.07 -1.73
C ASN A 394 28.36 29.51 -3.10
N THR A 395 29.09 28.64 -3.82
CA THR A 395 29.72 28.98 -5.10
C THR A 395 29.00 28.43 -6.32
N ASN A 396 27.99 27.58 -6.12
CA ASN A 396 27.19 27.01 -7.20
C ASN A 396 25.78 27.62 -7.20
N LEU A 397 25.23 27.81 -8.40
CA LEU A 397 23.92 28.42 -8.55
C LEU A 397 22.83 27.60 -7.83
N PRO A 398 21.95 28.25 -7.06
CA PRO A 398 20.83 27.57 -6.45
C PRO A 398 19.81 27.15 -7.50
N CYS A 399 19.10 26.07 -7.20
CA CYS A 399 18.06 25.50 -8.05
C CYS A 399 16.78 26.36 -8.04
N GLN A 400 16.44 26.93 -6.89
CA GLN A 400 15.38 27.91 -6.74
C GLN A 400 15.96 29.23 -6.25
N GLN A 401 15.64 30.32 -6.95
CA GLN A 401 16.06 31.69 -6.61
C GLN A 401 14.96 32.44 -5.86
#